data_AF-A0AAV5YAQ9-F1
#
_entry.id   AF-A0AAV5YAQ9-F1
#
_cell.length_a   1.000
_cell.length_b   1.000
_cell.length_c   1.000
_cell.angle_alpha   90.00
_cell.angle_beta   90.00
_cell.angle_gamma   90.00
#
_symmetry.space_group_name_H-M   'P 1'
#
loop_
_entity.id
_entity.type
_entity.pdbx_description
1 polymer ?
#
loop_
_entity_poly.entity_id
_entity_poly.type
_entity_poly.pdbx_seq_one_letter_code
_entity_poly.pdbx_strand_id
1 'polypeptide(L)'
;MALVYRRTDLVLRRGAPAAEALVKALQLDLRKLGYLRSGIDGQFGDGTERAVRALQFDLLHGSSAGDDGAAPVALRTFNRGRVTDLTGIVDERLAGCLEDLLGDPGVTALPRSDDPVAANQQAFASVRRMVGLTAPRSFLLAILLQESGGLHFRVPTPGNPDDYIVVGLDRNDEDHPDHITSRGYGIGQYTLFHHPPRADEVQTLMLDPVGNVRRAVRELTDKLDNFVNGPTPGAQADDRLAEIGRGALRRCRFEASDPRFMNDCVRCAAGSLIDITPETPLHPGTTDTLQPTQYHPETGYSRVPDRAKMGCDWPYAVRRYNGSGVNSYHYQFEVLQRLTRPPVAG
;
A
#
# COMPACT_ATOMS: atom_id res chain seq x y z
N MET A 1 -22.70 1.05 -21.34
CA MET A 1 -24.00 1.54 -20.80
C MET A 1 -23.87 3.03 -20.60
N ALA A 2 -24.95 3.79 -20.81
CA ALA A 2 -24.91 5.24 -20.61
C ALA A 2 -24.68 5.59 -19.13
N LEU A 3 -23.74 6.48 -18.83
CA LEU A 3 -23.48 6.91 -17.46
C LEU A 3 -24.58 7.84 -16.95
N VAL A 4 -25.14 7.56 -15.77
CA VAL A 4 -26.27 8.33 -15.20
C VAL A 4 -25.92 9.80 -14.92
N TYR A 5 -24.63 10.12 -14.80
CA TYR A 5 -24.09 11.46 -14.57
C TYR A 5 -23.52 12.11 -15.85
N ARG A 6 -23.64 11.48 -17.02
CA ARG A 6 -23.33 12.11 -18.31
C ARG A 6 -24.55 12.89 -18.80
N ARG A 7 -24.61 14.19 -18.51
CA ARG A 7 -25.72 15.08 -18.91
C ARG A 7 -25.20 16.47 -19.24
N THR A 8 -25.81 17.12 -20.23
CA THR A 8 -25.36 18.43 -20.74
C THR A 8 -25.36 19.53 -19.68
N ASP A 9 -26.35 19.56 -18.80
CA ASP A 9 -26.47 20.60 -17.75
C ASP A 9 -25.98 20.14 -16.37
N LEU A 10 -25.23 19.04 -16.28
CA LEU A 10 -24.72 18.52 -15.02
C LEU A 10 -23.22 18.74 -14.90
N VAL A 11 -22.83 19.36 -13.79
CA VAL A 11 -21.45 19.56 -13.40
C VAL A 11 -21.27 19.09 -11.96
N LEU A 12 -20.43 18.07 -11.74
CA LEU A 12 -20.06 17.60 -10.41
C LEU A 12 -18.70 18.18 -10.04
N ARG A 13 -18.61 18.84 -8.87
CA ARG A 13 -17.39 19.45 -8.36
C ARG A 13 -17.45 19.62 -6.85
N ARG A 14 -16.29 19.77 -6.21
CA ARG A 14 -16.21 20.00 -4.77
C ARG A 14 -16.93 21.29 -4.37
N GLY A 15 -17.67 21.23 -3.27
CA GLY A 15 -18.43 22.36 -2.71
C GLY A 15 -19.69 22.74 -3.49
N ALA A 16 -20.02 22.07 -4.59
CA ALA A 16 -21.29 22.26 -5.29
C ALA A 16 -22.33 21.24 -4.82
N PRO A 17 -23.61 21.63 -4.72
CA PRO A 17 -24.68 20.68 -4.43
C PRO A 17 -24.84 19.70 -5.60
N ALA A 18 -24.88 18.41 -5.28
CA ALA A 18 -25.17 17.34 -6.23
C ALA A 18 -26.01 16.27 -5.54
N ALA A 19 -26.85 15.57 -6.32
CA ALA A 19 -27.57 14.42 -5.78
C ALA A 19 -26.57 13.32 -5.38
N GLU A 20 -26.66 12.84 -4.15
CA GLU A 20 -25.79 11.81 -3.57
C GLU A 20 -25.61 10.59 -4.51
N ALA A 21 -26.71 10.13 -5.12
CA ALA A 21 -26.70 8.99 -6.03
C ALA A 21 -25.83 9.23 -7.29
N LEU A 22 -25.75 10.45 -7.80
CA LEU A 22 -24.89 10.79 -8.95
C LEU A 22 -23.42 10.75 -8.55
N VAL A 23 -23.09 11.26 -7.37
CA VAL A 23 -21.72 11.25 -6.85
C VAL A 23 -21.30 9.82 -6.51
N LYS A 24 -22.17 8.99 -5.92
CA LYS A 24 -21.90 7.56 -5.68
C LYS A 24 -21.64 6.81 -6.97
N ALA A 25 -22.41 7.07 -8.03
CA ALA A 25 -22.17 6.47 -9.34
C ALA A 25 -20.79 6.83 -9.89
N LEU A 26 -20.41 8.11 -9.86
CA LEU A 26 -19.07 8.55 -10.25
C LEU A 26 -17.97 7.89 -9.38
N GLN A 27 -18.15 7.86 -8.06
CA GLN A 27 -17.18 7.26 -7.14
C GLN A 27 -17.01 5.75 -7.39
N LEU A 28 -18.09 5.02 -7.69
CA LEU A 28 -18.04 3.61 -8.08
C LEU A 28 -17.22 3.41 -9.35
N ASP A 29 -17.41 4.25 -10.35
CA ASP A 29 -16.68 4.16 -11.62
C ASP A 29 -15.20 4.54 -11.46
N LEU A 30 -14.88 5.59 -10.70
CA LEU A 30 -13.50 5.94 -10.34
C LEU A 30 -12.83 4.86 -9.49
N ARG A 31 -13.59 4.18 -8.61
CA ARG A 31 -13.10 3.06 -7.80
C ARG A 31 -12.80 1.85 -8.67
N LYS A 32 -13.71 1.51 -9.58
CA LYS A 32 -13.58 0.41 -10.54
C LYS A 32 -12.36 0.59 -11.44
N LEU A 33 -12.07 1.83 -11.83
CA LEU A 33 -10.91 2.20 -12.64
C LEU A 33 -9.63 2.42 -11.81
N GLY A 34 -9.65 2.31 -10.48
CA GLY A 34 -8.44 2.44 -9.66
C GLY A 34 -7.90 3.87 -9.49
N TYR A 35 -8.76 4.89 -9.60
CA TYR A 35 -8.42 6.29 -9.28
C TYR A 35 -8.86 6.69 -7.87
N LEU A 36 -9.92 6.07 -7.34
CA LEU A 36 -10.42 6.32 -5.99
C LEU A 36 -9.87 5.26 -5.02
N ARG A 37 -9.21 5.70 -3.94
CA ARG A 37 -8.64 4.82 -2.92
C ARG A 37 -9.72 4.11 -2.07
N SER A 38 -10.76 4.86 -1.71
CA SER A 38 -11.90 4.48 -0.88
C SER A 38 -12.89 5.64 -0.80
N GLY A 39 -14.05 5.43 -0.19
CA GLY A 39 -15.00 6.50 0.17
C GLY A 39 -16.10 6.69 -0.86
N ILE A 40 -16.91 5.65 -1.08
CA ILE A 40 -18.09 5.70 -1.95
C ILE A 40 -19.28 6.22 -1.12
N ASP A 41 -19.16 7.44 -0.62
CA ASP A 41 -20.06 8.05 0.37
C ASP A 41 -21.11 8.98 -0.24
N GLY A 42 -21.01 9.27 -1.55
CA GLY A 42 -21.87 10.22 -2.25
C GLY A 42 -21.52 11.68 -2.00
N GLN A 43 -20.37 11.97 -1.40
CA GLN A 43 -19.85 13.31 -1.20
C GLN A 43 -18.71 13.62 -2.16
N PHE A 44 -18.84 14.72 -2.90
CA PHE A 44 -17.76 15.19 -3.77
C PHE A 44 -16.75 15.99 -2.93
N GLY A 45 -16.01 15.29 -2.07
CA GLY A 45 -14.95 15.85 -1.24
C GLY A 45 -13.56 15.79 -1.90
N ASP A 46 -12.52 16.07 -1.10
CA ASP A 46 -11.13 16.14 -1.55
C ASP A 46 -10.64 14.82 -2.18
N GLY A 47 -11.09 13.66 -1.67
CA GLY A 47 -10.74 12.35 -2.23
C GLY A 47 -11.32 12.14 -3.63
N THR A 48 -12.58 12.53 -3.83
CA THR A 48 -13.26 12.44 -5.14
C THR A 48 -12.64 13.40 -6.14
N GLU A 49 -12.41 14.66 -5.75
CA GLU A 49 -11.74 15.65 -6.61
C GLU A 49 -10.35 15.17 -7.03
N ARG A 50 -9.55 14.67 -6.09
CA ARG A 50 -8.21 14.15 -6.38
C ARG A 50 -8.23 12.95 -7.33
N ALA A 51 -9.23 12.08 -7.22
CA ALA A 51 -9.40 10.96 -8.16
C ALA A 51 -9.78 11.46 -9.57
N VAL A 52 -10.64 12.47 -9.67
CA VAL A 52 -11.01 13.11 -10.94
C VAL A 52 -9.79 13.77 -11.59
N ARG A 53 -9.00 14.52 -10.83
CA ARG A 53 -7.79 15.18 -11.36
C ARG A 53 -6.74 14.17 -11.81
N ALA A 54 -6.56 13.07 -11.07
CA ALA A 54 -5.68 11.98 -11.50
C ALA A 54 -6.13 11.31 -12.81
N LEU A 55 -7.44 11.10 -12.99
CA LEU A 55 -7.97 10.60 -14.26
C LEU A 55 -7.74 11.61 -15.40
N GLN A 56 -7.99 12.90 -15.16
CA GLN A 56 -7.72 13.95 -16.15
C GLN A 56 -6.24 13.98 -16.52
N PHE A 57 -5.34 13.75 -15.55
CA PHE A 57 -3.91 13.65 -15.79
C PHE A 57 -3.58 12.48 -16.72
N ASP A 58 -4.09 11.28 -16.45
CA ASP A 58 -3.85 10.12 -17.31
C ASP A 58 -4.51 10.26 -18.70
N LEU A 59 -5.61 11.02 -18.83
CA LEU A 59 -6.21 11.36 -20.12
C LEU A 59 -5.37 12.37 -20.93
N LEU A 60 -4.59 13.23 -20.27
CA LEU A 60 -3.71 14.21 -20.94
C LEU A 60 -2.33 13.62 -21.23
N HIS A 61 -1.77 12.88 -20.27
CA HIS A 61 -0.36 12.49 -20.24
C HIS A 61 -0.14 10.97 -20.21
N GLY A 62 -1.19 10.19 -19.97
CA GLY A 62 -1.10 8.76 -19.69
C GLY A 62 -0.30 7.99 -20.73
N SER A 63 0.72 7.31 -20.23
CA SER A 63 1.60 6.41 -20.96
C SER A 63 1.10 4.97 -20.82
N SER A 64 1.40 4.14 -21.81
CA SER A 64 1.15 2.70 -21.73
C SER A 64 2.36 1.92 -21.20
N ALA A 65 3.34 2.53 -20.56
CA ALA A 65 4.56 1.86 -20.08
C ALA A 65 4.93 2.31 -18.66
N GLY A 66 5.36 1.34 -17.85
CA GLY A 66 5.96 1.50 -16.52
C GLY A 66 7.07 0.47 -16.31
N ASP A 67 7.69 0.47 -15.12
CA ASP A 67 8.82 -0.42 -14.78
C ASP A 67 8.47 -1.92 -14.82
N ASP A 68 7.20 -2.24 -14.68
CA ASP A 68 6.58 -3.57 -14.78
C ASP A 68 6.04 -3.90 -16.19
N GLY A 69 6.41 -3.08 -17.17
CA GLY A 69 6.10 -3.26 -18.59
C GLY A 69 4.92 -2.41 -19.04
N ALA A 70 4.31 -2.83 -20.15
CA ALA A 70 3.28 -2.04 -20.80
C ALA A 70 1.86 -2.30 -20.27
N ALA A 71 1.08 -1.24 -20.06
CA ALA A 71 -0.37 -1.33 -19.87
C ALA A 71 -1.05 -1.80 -21.17
N PRO A 72 -2.23 -2.45 -21.09
CA PRO A 72 -2.92 -2.98 -22.26
C PRO A 72 -3.43 -1.89 -23.22
N VAL A 73 -3.65 -0.67 -22.70
CA VAL A 73 -4.09 0.51 -23.47
C VAL A 73 -3.40 1.77 -22.96
N ALA A 74 -3.28 2.80 -23.81
CA ALA A 74 -2.80 4.11 -23.42
C ALA A 74 -3.98 5.03 -23.07
N LEU A 75 -4.10 5.45 -21.81
CA LEU A 75 -5.28 6.19 -21.33
C LEU A 75 -5.54 7.51 -22.09
N ARG A 76 -4.49 8.17 -22.58
CA ARG A 76 -4.62 9.37 -23.42
C ARG A 76 -5.47 9.17 -24.68
N THR A 77 -5.60 7.95 -25.21
CA THR A 77 -6.41 7.69 -26.43
C THR A 77 -7.90 7.89 -26.17
N PHE A 78 -8.34 7.83 -24.91
CA PHE A 78 -9.73 8.02 -24.51
C PHE A 78 -10.10 9.50 -24.38
N ASN A 79 -9.12 10.41 -24.32
CA ASN A 79 -9.38 11.83 -24.18
C ASN A 79 -10.09 12.41 -25.42
N ARG A 80 -9.62 12.09 -26.63
CA ARG A 80 -10.23 12.56 -27.90
C ARG A 80 -10.50 14.08 -27.94
N GLY A 81 -9.66 14.87 -27.27
CA GLY A 81 -9.79 16.33 -27.15
C GLY A 81 -10.93 16.81 -26.22
N ARG A 82 -11.51 15.94 -25.41
CA ARG A 82 -12.60 16.29 -24.48
C ARG A 82 -12.08 17.02 -23.23
N VAL A 83 -10.95 16.57 -22.70
CA VAL A 83 -10.26 17.11 -21.53
C VAL A 83 -9.04 17.91 -21.99
N THR A 84 -8.91 19.13 -21.48
CA THR A 84 -7.81 20.04 -21.83
C THR A 84 -7.03 20.53 -20.61
N ASP A 85 -7.51 20.28 -19.39
CA ASP A 85 -6.89 20.73 -18.15
C ASP A 85 -7.34 19.87 -16.94
N LEU A 86 -6.63 19.97 -15.83
CA LEU A 86 -6.86 19.25 -14.56
C LEU A 86 -7.83 20.01 -13.65
N THR A 87 -9.07 20.17 -14.12
CA THR A 87 -10.07 21.01 -13.45
C THR A 87 -10.62 20.44 -12.15
N GLY A 88 -10.55 19.12 -11.93
CA GLY A 88 -11.21 18.44 -10.80
C GLY A 88 -12.74 18.39 -10.92
N ILE A 89 -13.27 18.75 -12.08
CA ILE A 89 -14.70 18.83 -12.38
C ILE A 89 -15.10 17.69 -13.32
N VAL A 90 -16.29 17.13 -13.11
CA VAL A 90 -16.93 16.19 -14.05
C VAL A 90 -18.09 16.88 -14.75
N ASP A 91 -17.88 17.21 -16.03
CA ASP A 91 -18.88 17.67 -16.98
C ASP A 91 -19.25 16.56 -17.98
N GLU A 92 -20.11 16.86 -18.95
CA GLU A 92 -20.49 15.88 -19.99
C GLU A 92 -19.27 15.35 -20.77
N ARG A 93 -18.23 16.18 -20.96
CA ARG A 93 -17.04 15.85 -21.74
C ARG A 93 -16.21 14.79 -21.03
N LEU A 94 -15.88 15.01 -19.75
CA LEU A 94 -15.16 14.03 -18.94
C LEU A 94 -15.99 12.75 -18.72
N ALA A 95 -17.29 12.90 -18.50
CA ALA A 95 -18.19 11.73 -18.40
C ALA A 95 -18.18 10.90 -19.70
N GLY A 96 -18.06 11.52 -20.87
CA GLY A 96 -17.86 10.82 -22.13
C GLY A 96 -16.55 10.01 -22.19
N CYS A 97 -15.45 10.53 -21.61
CA CYS A 97 -14.20 9.76 -21.49
C CYS A 97 -14.34 8.56 -20.55
N LEU A 98 -15.00 8.74 -19.41
CA LEU A 98 -15.30 7.66 -18.47
C LEU A 98 -16.14 6.56 -19.12
N GLU A 99 -17.15 6.94 -19.90
CA GLU A 99 -18.02 5.98 -20.58
C GLU A 99 -17.24 5.16 -21.61
N ASP A 100 -16.36 5.80 -22.39
CA ASP A 100 -15.50 5.11 -23.34
C ASP A 100 -14.52 4.16 -22.61
N LEU A 101 -13.91 4.60 -21.50
CA LEU A 101 -13.00 3.78 -20.69
C LEU A 101 -13.71 2.55 -20.11
N LEU A 102 -14.88 2.73 -19.50
CA LEU A 102 -15.65 1.65 -18.87
C LEU A 102 -16.24 0.66 -19.87
N GLY A 103 -16.37 1.07 -21.14
CA GLY A 103 -16.87 0.24 -22.24
C GLY A 103 -15.77 -0.51 -23.00
N ASP A 104 -14.50 -0.21 -22.76
CA ASP A 104 -13.38 -0.80 -23.49
C ASP A 104 -12.89 -2.09 -22.82
N PRO A 105 -12.86 -3.23 -23.53
CA PRO A 105 -12.44 -4.51 -22.95
C PRO A 105 -10.95 -4.56 -22.60
N GLY A 106 -10.13 -3.65 -23.13
CA GLY A 106 -8.72 -3.49 -22.77
C GLY A 106 -8.51 -2.77 -21.44
N VAL A 107 -9.54 -2.13 -20.88
CA VAL A 107 -9.49 -1.49 -19.56
C VAL A 107 -9.99 -2.46 -18.50
N THR A 108 -9.06 -3.18 -17.87
CA THR A 108 -9.39 -4.14 -16.82
C THR A 108 -9.93 -3.44 -15.57
N ALA A 109 -11.11 -3.82 -15.13
CA ALA A 109 -11.70 -3.35 -13.88
C ALA A 109 -11.00 -3.97 -12.66
N LEU A 110 -10.92 -3.21 -11.56
CA LEU A 110 -10.47 -3.75 -10.28
C LEU A 110 -11.47 -4.78 -9.72
N PRO A 111 -10.99 -5.88 -9.12
CA PRO A 111 -11.86 -6.92 -8.59
C PRO A 111 -12.60 -6.47 -7.32
N ARG A 112 -13.74 -7.12 -7.09
CA ARG A 112 -14.63 -6.97 -5.92
C ARG A 112 -14.88 -8.35 -5.31
N SER A 113 -15.38 -8.37 -4.08
CA SER A 113 -15.90 -9.58 -3.45
C SER A 113 -17.37 -9.42 -3.09
N ASP A 114 -18.19 -10.41 -3.43
CA ASP A 114 -19.59 -10.48 -2.99
C ASP A 114 -19.69 -10.78 -1.47
N ASP A 115 -18.67 -11.39 -0.89
CA ASP A 115 -18.51 -11.59 0.56
C ASP A 115 -17.07 -11.18 0.97
N PRO A 116 -16.82 -9.88 1.19
CA PRO A 116 -15.49 -9.41 1.53
C PRO A 116 -15.03 -9.87 2.91
N VAL A 117 -15.95 -10.12 3.85
CA VAL A 117 -15.60 -10.62 5.19
C VAL A 117 -15.00 -12.03 5.09
N ALA A 118 -15.70 -12.96 4.43
CA ALA A 118 -15.20 -14.31 4.24
C ALA A 118 -13.92 -14.34 3.39
N ALA A 119 -13.87 -13.55 2.31
CA ALA A 119 -12.69 -13.45 1.45
C ALA A 119 -11.45 -12.96 2.22
N ASN A 120 -11.60 -11.95 3.08
CA ASN A 120 -10.51 -11.44 3.92
C ASN A 120 -10.03 -12.48 4.94
N GLN A 121 -10.95 -13.17 5.61
CA GLN A 121 -10.61 -14.25 6.54
C GLN A 121 -9.85 -15.38 5.83
N GLN A 122 -10.28 -15.77 4.63
CA GLN A 122 -9.61 -16.78 3.81
C GLN A 122 -8.23 -16.32 3.33
N ALA A 123 -8.09 -15.08 2.87
CA ALA A 123 -6.82 -14.51 2.45
C ALA A 123 -5.81 -14.53 3.61
N PHE A 124 -6.20 -14.01 4.77
CA PHE A 124 -5.33 -13.99 5.95
C PHE A 124 -4.97 -15.40 6.43
N ALA A 125 -5.92 -16.33 6.45
CA ALA A 125 -5.68 -17.73 6.79
C ALA A 125 -4.71 -18.42 5.82
N SER A 126 -4.82 -18.13 4.52
CA SER A 126 -3.93 -18.67 3.48
C SER A 126 -2.51 -18.17 3.66
N VAL A 127 -2.33 -16.86 3.92
CA VAL A 127 -1.02 -16.28 4.21
C VAL A 127 -0.40 -16.88 5.48
N ARG A 128 -1.18 -17.07 6.54
CA ARG A 128 -0.71 -17.71 7.78
C ARG A 128 -0.23 -19.15 7.58
N ARG A 129 -0.73 -19.86 6.55
CA ARG A 129 -0.37 -21.24 6.23
C ARG A 129 0.76 -21.35 5.20
N MET A 130 1.27 -20.25 4.67
CA MET A 130 2.41 -20.28 3.74
C MET A 130 3.61 -20.98 4.38
N VAL A 131 4.23 -21.88 3.62
CA VAL A 131 5.43 -22.65 3.99
C VAL A 131 6.60 -22.25 3.09
N GLY A 132 7.83 -22.57 3.51
CA GLY A 132 9.03 -22.27 2.71
C GLY A 132 9.32 -20.78 2.55
N LEU A 133 8.91 -19.96 3.51
CA LEU A 133 9.16 -18.52 3.49
C LEU A 133 10.64 -18.22 3.74
N THR A 134 11.21 -17.34 2.92
CA THR A 134 12.59 -16.83 3.10
C THR A 134 12.67 -15.66 4.08
N ALA A 135 11.51 -15.15 4.52
CA ALA A 135 11.36 -14.15 5.58
C ALA A 135 10.41 -14.67 6.68
N PRO A 136 10.51 -14.18 7.94
CA PRO A 136 9.77 -14.76 9.05
C PRO A 136 8.30 -14.35 8.99
N ARG A 137 7.42 -15.34 9.22
CA ARG A 137 5.97 -15.16 9.09
C ARG A 137 5.44 -14.02 9.97
N SER A 138 5.92 -13.89 11.21
CA SER A 138 5.42 -12.86 12.13
C SER A 138 5.68 -11.44 11.63
N PHE A 139 6.85 -11.18 11.05
CA PHE A 139 7.17 -9.87 10.46
C PHE A 139 6.31 -9.59 9.24
N LEU A 140 6.11 -10.59 8.38
CA LEU A 140 5.22 -10.46 7.23
C LEU A 140 3.80 -10.11 7.68
N LEU A 141 3.22 -10.86 8.63
CA LEU A 141 1.88 -10.57 9.14
C LEU A 141 1.78 -9.17 9.77
N ALA A 142 2.80 -8.74 10.50
CA ALA A 142 2.84 -7.40 11.08
C ALA A 142 2.87 -6.30 10.01
N ILE A 143 3.64 -6.49 8.93
CA ILE A 143 3.66 -5.60 7.76
C ILE A 143 2.26 -5.58 7.12
N LEU A 144 1.66 -6.72 6.81
CA LEU A 144 0.32 -6.76 6.18
C LEU A 144 -0.75 -6.04 7.01
N LEU A 145 -0.70 -6.19 8.34
CA LEU A 145 -1.59 -5.48 9.25
C LEU A 145 -1.36 -3.97 9.26
N GLN A 146 -0.12 -3.52 9.03
CA GLN A 146 0.21 -2.10 8.92
C GLN A 146 -0.20 -1.53 7.56
N GLU A 147 0.09 -2.24 6.47
CA GLU A 147 -0.15 -1.80 5.10
C GLU A 147 -1.63 -1.77 4.70
N SER A 148 -2.37 -2.82 5.07
CA SER A 148 -3.74 -3.03 4.59
C SER A 148 -4.75 -3.27 5.71
N GLY A 149 -4.33 -3.23 6.98
CA GLY A 149 -5.16 -3.70 8.10
C GLY A 149 -5.40 -5.21 8.07
N GLY A 150 -4.62 -5.96 7.27
CA GLY A 150 -4.87 -7.38 7.00
C GLY A 150 -6.03 -7.64 6.05
N LEU A 151 -6.55 -6.60 5.39
CA LEU A 151 -7.66 -6.70 4.45
C LEU A 151 -7.15 -6.89 3.01
N HIS A 152 -7.76 -7.81 2.29
CA HIS A 152 -7.58 -7.95 0.86
C HIS A 152 -8.64 -7.14 0.08
N PHE A 153 -9.90 -7.20 0.51
CA PHE A 153 -11.02 -6.40 0.02
C PHE A 153 -11.52 -5.45 1.10
N ARG A 154 -12.08 -4.30 0.70
CA ARG A 154 -12.80 -3.41 1.61
C ARG A 154 -14.08 -4.11 2.10
N VAL A 155 -14.50 -3.79 3.32
CA VAL A 155 -15.74 -4.30 3.90
C VAL A 155 -16.77 -3.16 3.88
N PRO A 156 -17.90 -3.33 3.19
CA PRO A 156 -18.97 -2.34 3.15
C PRO A 156 -19.48 -1.94 4.53
N THR A 157 -19.89 -0.68 4.63
CA THR A 157 -20.62 -0.12 5.76
C THR A 157 -21.89 0.56 5.24
N PRO A 158 -22.89 0.89 6.09
CA PRO A 158 -24.12 1.54 5.63
C PRO A 158 -23.88 2.83 4.82
N GLY A 159 -22.82 3.58 5.13
CA GLY A 159 -22.47 4.83 4.44
C GLY A 159 -21.46 4.68 3.31
N ASN A 160 -20.85 3.51 3.12
CA ASN A 160 -19.81 3.28 2.13
C ASN A 160 -19.88 1.82 1.64
N PRO A 161 -20.48 1.55 0.46
CA PRO A 161 -20.66 0.20 -0.08
C PRO A 161 -19.40 -0.38 -0.73
N ASP A 162 -18.20 0.16 -0.43
CA ASP A 162 -16.94 -0.29 -1.04
C ASP A 162 -16.56 -1.71 -0.59
N ASP A 163 -16.58 -2.63 -1.55
CA ASP A 163 -16.22 -4.05 -1.49
C ASP A 163 -15.09 -4.39 -2.50
N TYR A 164 -14.46 -3.37 -3.10
CA TYR A 164 -13.35 -3.54 -4.03
C TYR A 164 -12.07 -3.92 -3.27
N ILE A 165 -11.12 -4.52 -4.00
CA ILE A 165 -9.78 -4.81 -3.49
C ILE A 165 -9.14 -3.57 -2.86
N VAL A 166 -8.43 -3.72 -1.73
CA VAL A 166 -7.72 -2.60 -1.08
C VAL A 166 -6.69 -2.02 -2.04
N VAL A 167 -6.65 -0.69 -2.15
CA VAL A 167 -5.72 0.03 -3.04
C VAL A 167 -4.91 1.08 -2.27
N GLY A 168 -3.61 1.14 -2.55
CA GLY A 168 -2.70 2.25 -2.26
C GLY A 168 -2.44 3.06 -3.54
N LEU A 169 -2.33 4.39 -3.42
CA LEU A 169 -2.14 5.29 -4.57
C LEU A 169 -0.97 6.24 -4.30
N ASP A 170 0.19 5.95 -4.89
CA ASP A 170 1.42 6.71 -4.67
C ASP A 170 1.59 7.82 -5.70
N ARG A 171 2.11 8.96 -5.24
CA ARG A 171 2.26 10.20 -6.03
C ARG A 171 3.67 10.75 -5.85
N ASN A 172 4.65 9.96 -6.27
CA ASN A 172 6.07 10.29 -6.15
C ASN A 172 6.53 11.10 -7.37
N ASP A 173 5.76 12.13 -7.72
CA ASP A 173 6.04 13.08 -8.80
C ASP A 173 5.82 14.48 -8.23
N GLU A 174 6.92 15.14 -7.88
CA GLU A 174 6.90 16.46 -7.24
C GLU A 174 6.39 17.55 -8.18
N ASP A 175 6.61 17.39 -9.48
CA ASP A 175 6.20 18.34 -10.51
C ASP A 175 4.70 18.20 -10.84
N HIS A 176 4.15 16.99 -10.68
CA HIS A 176 2.76 16.66 -11.01
C HIS A 176 2.03 15.99 -9.84
N PRO A 177 1.50 16.76 -8.87
CA PRO A 177 0.86 16.21 -7.67
C PRO A 177 -0.42 15.40 -7.94
N ASP A 178 -0.98 15.45 -9.14
CA ASP A 178 -2.14 14.63 -9.55
C ASP A 178 -1.75 13.29 -10.15
N HIS A 179 -0.48 13.12 -10.53
CA HIS A 179 0.03 11.91 -11.16
C HIS A 179 0.10 10.77 -10.16
N ILE A 180 -0.71 9.73 -10.37
CA ILE A 180 -0.60 8.48 -9.64
C ILE A 180 0.50 7.64 -10.29
N THR A 181 1.71 7.81 -9.75
CA THR A 181 2.94 7.13 -10.19
C THR A 181 2.91 5.60 -10.01
N SER A 182 2.19 5.10 -9.00
CA SER A 182 2.06 3.66 -8.79
C SER A 182 0.83 3.31 -7.95
N ARG A 183 0.40 2.05 -8.01
CA ARG A 183 -0.80 1.54 -7.33
C ARG A 183 -0.50 0.21 -6.64
N GLY A 184 -0.65 0.17 -5.32
CA GLY A 184 -0.55 -1.05 -4.51
C GLY A 184 -1.90 -1.77 -4.41
N TYR A 185 -1.93 -3.09 -4.51
CA TYR A 185 -3.18 -3.87 -4.51
C TYR A 185 -3.20 -4.97 -3.45
N GLY A 186 -4.36 -5.09 -2.79
CA GLY A 186 -4.71 -6.21 -1.92
C GLY A 186 -3.91 -6.26 -0.62
N ILE A 187 -4.01 -7.39 0.07
CA ILE A 187 -3.45 -7.58 1.42
C ILE A 187 -1.94 -7.29 1.52
N GLY A 188 -1.17 -7.67 0.49
CA GLY A 188 0.27 -7.48 0.38
C GLY A 188 0.70 -6.19 -0.29
N GLN A 189 -0.25 -5.33 -0.69
CA GLN A 189 0.02 -4.07 -1.40
C GLN A 189 1.00 -4.26 -2.57
N TYR A 190 0.80 -5.30 -3.40
CA TYR A 190 1.66 -5.51 -4.58
C TYR A 190 1.53 -4.29 -5.51
N THR A 191 2.65 -3.63 -5.80
CA THR A 191 2.67 -2.37 -6.56
C THR A 191 2.80 -2.59 -8.07
N LEU A 192 1.92 -1.97 -8.84
CA LEU A 192 2.08 -1.78 -10.29
C LEU A 192 2.42 -0.32 -10.62
N PHE A 193 3.29 -0.12 -11.61
CA PHE A 193 3.79 1.18 -12.08
C PHE A 193 3.18 1.60 -13.42
N HIS A 194 2.34 0.75 -14.02
CA HIS A 194 1.50 1.12 -15.16
C HIS A 194 0.01 1.08 -14.83
N HIS A 195 -0.79 1.72 -15.68
CA HIS A 195 -2.24 1.75 -15.53
C HIS A 195 -2.93 1.81 -16.92
N PRO A 196 -3.99 1.04 -17.18
CA PRO A 196 -4.64 0.04 -16.31
C PRO A 196 -3.82 -1.24 -16.09
N PRO A 197 -4.16 -2.08 -15.09
CA PRO A 197 -3.56 -3.41 -14.94
C PRO A 197 -3.98 -4.34 -16.09
N ARG A 198 -3.13 -5.31 -16.42
CA ARG A 198 -3.47 -6.38 -17.37
C ARG A 198 -4.42 -7.40 -16.73
N ALA A 199 -5.14 -8.14 -17.56
CA ALA A 199 -6.05 -9.17 -17.09
C ALA A 199 -5.33 -10.29 -16.31
N ASP A 200 -4.15 -10.71 -16.76
CA ASP A 200 -3.33 -11.72 -16.08
C ASP A 200 -2.75 -11.21 -14.75
N GLU A 201 -2.42 -9.93 -14.65
CA GLU A 201 -2.02 -9.30 -13.39
C GLU A 201 -3.18 -9.28 -12.39
N VAL A 202 -4.40 -8.98 -12.82
CA VAL A 202 -5.58 -9.09 -11.96
C VAL A 202 -5.73 -10.54 -11.46
N GLN A 203 -5.61 -11.55 -12.33
CA GLN A 203 -5.76 -12.95 -11.92
C GLN A 203 -4.67 -13.40 -10.94
N THR A 204 -3.42 -13.10 -11.23
CA THR A 204 -2.26 -13.66 -10.51
C THR A 204 -1.78 -12.80 -9.33
N LEU A 205 -2.16 -11.52 -9.28
CA LEU A 205 -1.72 -10.58 -8.24
C LEU A 205 -2.88 -10.07 -7.39
N MET A 206 -4.07 -9.88 -7.96
CA MET A 206 -5.20 -9.30 -7.24
C MET A 206 -6.24 -10.34 -6.82
N LEU A 207 -6.41 -11.44 -7.55
CA LEU A 207 -7.31 -12.53 -7.19
C LEU A 207 -6.60 -13.71 -6.53
N ASP A 208 -5.26 -13.68 -6.46
CA ASP A 208 -4.43 -14.62 -5.69
C ASP A 208 -3.74 -13.89 -4.52
N PRO A 209 -4.34 -13.88 -3.31
CA PRO A 209 -3.73 -13.25 -2.13
C PRO A 209 -2.38 -13.87 -1.73
N VAL A 210 -2.12 -15.14 -2.05
CA VAL A 210 -0.83 -15.77 -1.73
C VAL A 210 0.24 -15.27 -2.70
N GLY A 211 -0.07 -15.25 -4.00
CA GLY A 211 0.76 -14.64 -5.04
C GLY A 211 1.08 -13.18 -4.73
N ASN A 212 0.07 -12.41 -4.32
CA ASN A 212 0.17 -11.02 -3.88
C ASN A 212 1.22 -10.83 -2.78
N VAL A 213 1.20 -11.67 -1.74
CA VAL A 213 2.12 -11.58 -0.59
C VAL A 213 3.53 -12.10 -0.91
N ARG A 214 3.70 -12.99 -1.90
CA ARG A 214 5.04 -13.52 -2.25
C ARG A 214 6.03 -12.43 -2.64
N ARG A 215 5.57 -11.29 -3.17
CA ARG A 215 6.45 -10.14 -3.43
C ARG A 215 6.99 -9.53 -2.15
N ALA A 216 6.14 -9.25 -1.17
CA ALA A 216 6.58 -8.75 0.15
C ALA A 216 7.59 -9.69 0.82
N VAL A 217 7.44 -11.01 0.65
CA VAL A 217 8.45 -12.00 1.12
C VAL A 217 9.80 -11.77 0.45
N ARG A 218 9.82 -11.63 -0.89
CA ARG A 218 11.05 -11.40 -1.65
C ARG A 218 11.68 -10.05 -1.31
N GLU A 219 10.88 -8.99 -1.25
CA GLU A 219 11.35 -7.64 -0.93
C GLU A 219 11.94 -7.57 0.47
N LEU A 220 11.27 -8.13 1.48
CA LEU A 220 11.81 -8.15 2.84
C LEU A 220 13.10 -8.98 2.93
N THR A 221 13.19 -10.09 2.19
CA THR A 221 14.42 -10.89 2.11
C THR A 221 15.55 -10.11 1.42
N ASP A 222 15.25 -9.43 0.32
CA ASP A 222 16.19 -8.55 -0.37
C ASP A 222 16.69 -7.42 0.53
N LYS A 223 15.81 -6.81 1.34
CA LYS A 223 16.23 -5.81 2.32
C LYS A 223 17.20 -6.37 3.34
N LEU A 224 16.97 -7.57 3.85
CA LEU A 224 17.92 -8.22 4.75
C LEU A 224 19.28 -8.43 4.07
N ASP A 225 19.27 -9.05 2.89
CA ASP A 225 20.49 -9.52 2.23
C ASP A 225 21.33 -8.37 1.65
N ASN A 226 20.68 -7.32 1.12
CA ASN A 226 21.36 -6.26 0.37
C ASN A 226 21.39 -4.89 1.06
N PHE A 227 20.47 -4.61 2.00
CA PHE A 227 20.31 -3.27 2.58
C PHE A 227 20.59 -3.20 4.09
N VAL A 228 20.76 -4.32 4.79
CA VAL A 228 21.15 -4.29 6.20
C VAL A 228 22.67 -4.09 6.33
N ASN A 229 23.45 -5.12 6.01
CA ASN A 229 24.92 -5.07 5.97
C ASN A 229 25.46 -5.28 4.54
N GLY A 230 24.57 -5.26 3.54
CA GLY A 230 24.89 -5.58 2.14
C GLY A 230 25.70 -4.48 1.43
N PRO A 231 26.06 -4.71 0.16
CA PRO A 231 27.09 -3.93 -0.53
C PRO A 231 26.67 -2.51 -0.91
N THR A 232 25.37 -2.18 -0.86
CA THR A 232 24.82 -0.90 -1.37
C THR A 232 25.22 0.27 -0.46
N PRO A 233 26.24 1.08 -0.80
CA PRO A 233 26.72 2.14 0.07
C PRO A 233 25.66 3.24 0.21
N GLY A 234 25.51 3.81 1.41
CA GLY A 234 24.47 4.82 1.70
C GLY A 234 23.05 4.26 1.87
N ALA A 235 22.83 2.98 1.56
CA ALA A 235 21.54 2.31 1.78
C ALA A 235 21.58 1.24 2.89
N GLN A 236 22.75 1.06 3.52
CA GLN A 236 22.97 0.16 4.67
C GLN A 236 22.16 0.59 5.90
N ALA A 237 21.90 -0.36 6.79
CA ALA A 237 21.22 -0.10 8.04
C ALA A 237 22.20 0.47 9.09
N ASP A 238 22.34 1.79 9.16
CA ASP A 238 23.16 2.52 10.14
C ASP A 238 22.90 2.09 11.60
N ASP A 239 21.64 1.94 12.01
CA ASP A 239 21.26 1.36 13.30
C ASP A 239 21.85 -0.02 13.54
N ARG A 240 21.79 -0.94 12.55
CA ARG A 240 22.41 -2.26 12.65
C ARG A 240 23.92 -2.20 12.79
N LEU A 241 24.56 -1.29 12.06
CA LEU A 241 26.01 -1.11 12.11
C LEU A 241 26.45 -0.57 13.47
N ALA A 242 25.70 0.38 14.03
CA ALA A 242 25.97 0.96 15.34
C ALA A 242 25.72 -0.02 16.49
N GLU A 243 24.67 -0.83 16.43
CA GLU A 243 24.24 -1.69 17.54
C GLU A 243 24.98 -3.04 17.57
N ILE A 244 25.31 -3.60 16.40
CA ILE A 244 25.81 -4.99 16.27
C ILE A 244 27.09 -5.08 15.41
N GLY A 245 27.42 -4.06 14.60
CA GLY A 245 28.65 -4.01 13.79
C GLY A 245 28.54 -4.64 12.39
N ARG A 246 29.66 -4.83 11.67
CA ARG A 246 29.66 -5.35 10.29
C ARG A 246 29.66 -6.89 10.16
N GLY A 247 29.42 -7.60 11.25
CA GLY A 247 29.39 -9.07 11.27
C GLY A 247 28.31 -9.66 10.37
N ALA A 248 28.38 -11.00 10.18
CA ALA A 248 27.43 -11.76 9.37
C ALA A 248 25.96 -11.50 9.74
N LEU A 249 25.08 -11.56 8.74
CA LEU A 249 23.64 -11.38 8.94
C LEU A 249 23.04 -12.52 9.77
N ARG A 250 22.26 -12.16 10.78
CA ARG A 250 21.58 -13.11 11.69
C ARG A 250 20.17 -13.37 11.19
N ARG A 251 19.91 -14.53 10.58
CA ARG A 251 18.55 -14.88 10.09
C ARG A 251 17.62 -15.33 11.21
N CYS A 252 18.12 -16.11 12.15
CA CYS A 252 17.36 -16.55 13.32
C CYS A 252 18.34 -16.93 14.43
N ARG A 253 17.87 -16.86 15.68
CA ARG A 253 18.60 -17.41 16.84
C ARG A 253 18.54 -18.93 16.89
N PHE A 254 17.46 -19.50 16.36
CA PHE A 254 17.30 -20.94 16.27
C PHE A 254 18.01 -21.46 15.01
N GLU A 255 18.43 -22.71 15.03
CA GLU A 255 19.00 -23.40 13.87
C GLU A 255 17.91 -23.78 12.87
N ALA A 256 18.25 -23.94 11.59
CA ALA A 256 17.27 -24.26 10.53
C ALA A 256 16.48 -25.56 10.77
N SER A 257 17.03 -26.51 11.53
CA SER A 257 16.35 -27.75 11.92
C SER A 257 15.36 -27.59 13.07
N ASP A 258 15.39 -26.48 13.80
CA ASP A 258 14.49 -26.21 14.91
C ASP A 258 13.11 -25.77 14.38
N PRO A 259 11.99 -26.36 14.83
CA PRO A 259 10.64 -25.95 14.41
C PRO A 259 10.34 -24.45 14.62
N ARG A 260 11.03 -23.81 15.57
CA ARG A 260 10.89 -22.38 15.88
C ARG A 260 11.60 -21.46 14.89
N PHE A 261 12.51 -21.99 14.06
CA PHE A 261 13.26 -21.23 13.06
C PHE A 261 12.32 -20.39 12.21
N MET A 262 12.45 -19.06 12.31
CA MET A 262 11.62 -18.07 11.60
C MET A 262 10.09 -18.16 11.81
N ASN A 263 9.65 -18.94 12.81
CA ASN A 263 8.25 -19.19 13.12
C ASN A 263 7.82 -18.63 14.51
N ASP A 264 8.71 -18.64 15.50
CA ASP A 264 8.43 -18.16 16.88
C ASP A 264 9.14 -16.82 17.17
N CYS A 265 8.96 -15.83 16.29
CA CYS A 265 9.61 -14.52 16.44
C CYS A 265 9.13 -13.76 17.69
N VAL A 266 7.89 -13.99 18.11
CA VAL A 266 7.27 -13.34 19.28
C VAL A 266 8.08 -13.63 20.54
N ARG A 267 8.63 -14.84 20.69
CA ARG A 267 9.50 -15.19 21.83
C ARG A 267 10.73 -14.28 21.94
N CYS A 268 11.37 -13.95 20.82
CA CYS A 268 12.50 -13.02 20.82
C CYS A 268 12.03 -11.58 21.02
N ALA A 269 10.95 -11.18 20.36
CA ALA A 269 10.42 -9.82 20.42
C ALA A 269 9.92 -9.43 21.83
N ALA A 270 9.35 -10.38 22.57
CA ALA A 270 8.87 -10.15 23.94
C ALA A 270 9.97 -10.20 25.02
N GLY A 271 11.19 -10.63 24.66
CA GLY A 271 12.27 -10.84 25.63
C GLY A 271 12.89 -9.56 26.19
N SER A 272 12.83 -8.45 25.44
CA SER A 272 13.28 -7.13 25.88
C SER A 272 12.40 -6.07 25.20
N LEU A 273 11.79 -5.20 26.00
CA LEU A 273 10.92 -4.13 25.53
C LEU A 273 11.44 -2.80 26.06
N ILE A 274 11.47 -1.79 25.18
CA ILE A 274 11.96 -0.45 25.48
C ILE A 274 10.89 0.59 25.16
N ASP A 275 10.99 1.74 25.81
CA ASP A 275 10.22 2.93 25.44
C ASP A 275 11.09 3.86 24.60
N ILE A 276 10.54 4.38 23.51
CA ILE A 276 11.15 5.39 22.65
C ILE A 276 10.51 6.72 23.01
N THR A 277 11.30 7.63 23.57
CA THR A 277 10.88 9.00 23.90
C THR A 277 11.44 10.00 22.88
N PRO A 278 10.95 11.26 22.82
CA PRO A 278 11.47 12.28 21.90
C PRO A 278 12.97 12.56 22.05
N GLU A 279 13.53 12.28 23.24
CA GLU A 279 14.95 12.45 23.56
C GLU A 279 15.78 11.19 23.27
N THR A 280 15.12 10.06 22.98
CA THR A 280 15.81 8.80 22.69
C THR A 280 16.51 8.91 21.34
N PRO A 281 17.85 8.77 21.28
CA PRO A 281 18.56 8.75 20.01
C PRO A 281 18.08 7.58 19.15
N LEU A 282 17.99 7.78 17.83
CA LEU A 282 17.49 6.76 16.91
C LEU A 282 18.31 5.47 16.99
N HIS A 283 19.63 5.57 17.22
CA HIS A 283 20.53 4.47 17.55
C HIS A 283 21.78 4.99 18.27
N PRO A 284 22.66 4.12 18.82
CA PRO A 284 23.91 4.57 19.43
C PRO A 284 24.78 5.36 18.46
N GLY A 285 25.35 6.47 18.93
CA GLY A 285 26.31 7.28 18.16
C GLY A 285 25.70 8.33 17.23
N THR A 286 24.36 8.43 17.11
CA THR A 286 23.70 9.57 16.47
C THR A 286 23.12 10.53 17.51
N THR A 287 22.96 11.80 17.14
CA THR A 287 22.18 12.82 17.87
C THR A 287 20.75 12.93 17.34
N ASP A 288 20.44 12.28 16.23
CA ASP A 288 19.11 12.29 15.64
C ASP A 288 18.13 11.56 16.56
N THR A 289 16.95 12.13 16.73
CA THR A 289 15.87 11.54 17.51
C THR A 289 14.63 11.35 16.66
N LEU A 290 13.62 10.66 17.21
CA LEU A 290 12.35 10.47 16.54
C LEU A 290 11.59 11.79 16.43
N GLN A 291 11.34 12.24 15.20
CA GLN A 291 10.64 13.50 14.90
C GLN A 291 9.30 13.20 14.22
N PRO A 292 8.20 13.86 14.62
CA PRO A 292 6.91 13.66 13.98
C PRO A 292 6.96 14.11 12.51
N THR A 293 6.16 13.45 11.68
CA THR A 293 6.05 13.77 10.25
C THR A 293 4.59 13.92 9.83
N GLN A 294 4.37 14.31 8.57
CA GLN A 294 3.01 14.35 8.01
C GLN A 294 2.31 12.97 7.98
N TYR A 295 3.09 11.88 8.06
CA TYR A 295 2.57 10.51 8.04
C TYR A 295 2.48 9.90 9.44
N HIS A 296 3.37 10.32 10.35
CA HIS A 296 3.47 9.79 11.70
C HIS A 296 3.49 10.95 12.71
N PRO A 297 2.33 11.35 13.27
CA PRO A 297 2.26 12.44 14.25
C PRO A 297 2.83 12.05 15.62
N GLU A 298 3.12 10.76 15.85
CA GLU A 298 3.65 10.25 17.10
C GLU A 298 5.01 10.86 17.43
N THR A 299 5.28 11.07 18.72
CA THR A 299 6.57 11.55 19.22
C THR A 299 7.33 10.50 20.03
N GLY A 300 6.73 9.32 20.20
CA GLY A 300 7.30 8.21 20.96
C GLY A 300 6.46 6.95 20.87
N TYR A 301 7.06 5.83 21.26
CA TYR A 301 6.43 4.51 21.22
C TYR A 301 6.76 3.73 22.50
N SER A 302 5.76 3.12 23.13
CA SER A 302 5.96 2.36 24.37
C SER A 302 6.09 0.86 24.14
N ARG A 303 6.91 0.19 24.96
CA ARG A 303 7.16 -1.26 24.99
C ARG A 303 7.40 -1.84 23.58
N VAL A 304 8.23 -1.18 22.80
CA VAL A 304 8.70 -1.66 21.50
C VAL A 304 9.73 -2.77 21.73
N PRO A 305 9.70 -3.89 21.01
CA PRO A 305 10.80 -4.85 21.00
C PRO A 305 12.16 -4.18 20.77
N ASP A 306 13.10 -4.46 21.66
CA ASP A 306 14.48 -3.99 21.52
C ASP A 306 15.18 -4.77 20.40
N ARG A 307 15.24 -4.15 19.21
CA ARG A 307 15.81 -4.75 18.00
C ARG A 307 17.26 -5.21 18.17
N ALA A 308 18.07 -4.55 19.01
CA ALA A 308 19.45 -4.93 19.26
C ALA A 308 19.54 -6.23 20.08
N LYS A 309 18.55 -6.48 20.95
CA LYS A 309 18.45 -7.71 21.75
C LYS A 309 17.72 -8.84 21.03
N MET A 310 17.08 -8.56 19.90
CA MET A 310 16.53 -9.61 19.05
C MET A 310 17.66 -10.45 18.44
N GLY A 311 17.47 -11.77 18.43
CA GLY A 311 18.45 -12.72 17.90
C GLY A 311 18.46 -12.83 16.37
N CYS A 312 18.03 -11.80 15.66
CA CYS A 312 17.97 -11.75 14.20
C CYS A 312 18.02 -10.32 13.69
N ASP A 313 18.33 -10.13 12.41
CA ASP A 313 18.51 -8.83 11.78
C ASP A 313 17.27 -8.35 10.99
N TRP A 314 16.16 -9.11 11.04
CA TRP A 314 14.88 -8.73 10.42
C TRP A 314 14.31 -7.37 10.85
N PRO A 315 14.43 -6.93 12.12
CA PRO A 315 14.00 -5.57 12.49
C PRO A 315 14.67 -4.48 11.63
N TYR A 316 15.95 -4.64 11.32
CA TYR A 316 16.69 -3.69 10.49
C TYR A 316 16.24 -3.76 9.03
N ALA A 317 15.99 -4.97 8.52
CA ALA A 317 15.41 -5.16 7.20
C ALA A 317 14.03 -4.50 7.07
N VAL A 318 13.18 -4.60 8.10
CA VAL A 318 11.87 -3.92 8.17
C VAL A 318 12.03 -2.42 8.09
N ARG A 319 13.03 -1.82 8.76
CA ARG A 319 13.28 -0.38 8.61
C ARG A 319 13.60 -0.04 7.15
N ARG A 320 14.51 -0.80 6.52
CA ARG A 320 14.89 -0.60 5.11
C ARG A 320 13.77 -0.94 4.11
N TYR A 321 12.75 -1.69 4.53
CA TYR A 321 11.55 -1.97 3.73
C TYR A 321 10.79 -0.68 3.43
N ASN A 322 10.67 0.22 4.42
CA ASN A 322 10.03 1.53 4.25
C ASN A 322 11.03 2.66 3.88
N GLY A 323 12.18 2.31 3.26
CA GLY A 323 13.17 3.29 2.82
C GLY A 323 14.12 3.75 3.93
N SER A 324 14.31 5.06 4.10
CA SER A 324 15.30 5.69 4.99
C SER A 324 14.75 6.89 5.75
N GLY A 325 15.56 7.45 6.65
CA GLY A 325 15.18 8.63 7.43
C GLY A 325 14.15 8.31 8.52
N VAL A 326 13.58 9.36 9.11
CA VAL A 326 12.75 9.24 10.31
C VAL A 326 11.47 8.41 10.11
N ASN A 327 10.82 8.52 8.95
CA ASN A 327 9.64 7.71 8.61
C ASN A 327 9.92 6.19 8.67
N SER A 328 11.14 5.77 8.29
CA SER A 328 11.53 4.36 8.36
C SER A 328 11.61 3.85 9.81
N TYR A 329 11.97 4.70 10.77
CA TYR A 329 12.01 4.36 12.19
C TYR A 329 10.61 4.28 12.79
N HIS A 330 9.73 5.25 12.51
CA HIS A 330 8.31 5.15 12.88
C HIS A 330 7.70 3.83 12.39
N TYR A 331 7.89 3.54 11.11
CA TYR A 331 7.44 2.30 10.50
C TYR A 331 7.99 1.06 11.20
N GLN A 332 9.29 1.01 11.49
CA GLN A 332 9.92 -0.11 12.19
C GLN A 332 9.30 -0.31 13.58
N PHE A 333 9.16 0.75 14.39
CA PHE A 333 8.62 0.65 15.74
C PHE A 333 7.18 0.16 15.76
N GLU A 334 6.36 0.63 14.82
CA GLU A 334 4.99 0.19 14.61
C GLU A 334 4.88 -1.29 14.23
N VAL A 335 5.74 -1.78 13.32
CA VAL A 335 5.78 -3.21 12.96
C VAL A 335 6.24 -4.04 14.15
N LEU A 336 7.27 -3.60 14.87
CA LEU A 336 7.79 -4.32 16.03
C LEU A 336 6.74 -4.41 17.16
N GLN A 337 6.00 -3.34 17.44
CA GLN A 337 4.89 -3.40 18.41
C GLN A 337 3.84 -4.44 18.02
N ARG A 338 3.51 -4.57 16.73
CA ARG A 338 2.55 -5.58 16.23
C ARG A 338 3.01 -7.02 16.45
N LEU A 339 4.32 -7.28 16.63
CA LEU A 339 4.82 -8.62 16.96
C LEU A 339 4.40 -9.07 18.37
N THR A 340 4.35 -8.14 19.33
CA THR A 340 4.05 -8.45 20.75
C THR A 340 2.67 -8.00 21.18
N ARG A 341 2.02 -7.16 20.37
CA ARG A 341 0.64 -6.71 20.49
C ARG A 341 -0.08 -6.97 19.18
N PRO A 342 -0.25 -8.24 18.75
CA PRO A 342 -1.01 -8.51 17.55
C PRO A 342 -2.40 -7.87 17.73
N PRO A 343 -2.91 -7.10 16.75
CA PRO A 343 -4.24 -6.53 16.85
C PRO A 343 -5.21 -7.65 17.17
N VAL A 344 -6.09 -7.40 18.16
CA VAL A 344 -7.18 -8.32 18.47
C VAL A 344 -7.91 -8.52 17.15
N ALA A 345 -7.94 -9.77 16.67
CA ALA A 345 -8.69 -10.11 15.47
C ALA A 345 -10.15 -9.66 15.73
N GLY A 346 -10.55 -8.58 15.08
CA GLY A 346 -11.93 -8.09 15.05
C GLY A 346 -12.75 -8.88 14.05
#